data_AF-A0A6J2KJJ9-F1
#
_entry.id   AF-A0A6J2KJJ9-F1
#
_cell.length_a   1.000
_cell.length_b   1.000
_cell.length_c   1.000
_cell.angle_alpha   90.00
_cell.angle_beta   90.00
_cell.angle_gamma   90.00
#
_symmetry.space_group_name_H-M   'P 1'
#
loop_
_entity.id
_entity.type
_entity.pdbx_description
1 polymer ?
#
loop_
_entity_poly.entity_id
_entity_poly.type
_entity_poly.pdbx_seq_one_letter_code
_entity_poly.pdbx_strand_id
1 'polypeptide(L)'
;MSDSEVENSESVGVSRPTLAQVRAVVEFMQKHPDLAHKKLRVGMGRGKFKKIWMELAKTANSVGGAVKSSQGWIKYWADKRRSVMIKKRQIEEGKLRGRITIMEQKILDLCNEKSLSPKKRGKVKEEPCNGGDGDSLDGFLSKDEEYGDIEHKHSVTENDERHLNIIDKLVEVMNQQAAAMNQLAHTSLCNSKALERVAEASHIQALAVDRLANTFETISASVQDVRNAVIGIDYTVKRCYPVMTSQRTNANIIFG
;
A
#
# COMPACT_ATOMS: atom_id res chain seq x y z
N MET A 1 18.81 8.28 -64.95
CA MET A 1 19.45 8.34 -63.63
C MET A 1 18.54 9.17 -62.75
N SER A 2 17.46 8.62 -62.21
CA SER A 2 17.33 7.55 -61.20
C SER A 2 16.76 8.20 -59.95
N ASP A 3 15.54 7.79 -59.65
CA ASP A 3 14.68 8.02 -58.49
C ASP A 3 15.39 8.37 -57.17
N SER A 4 14.75 9.26 -56.41
CA SER A 4 14.40 8.97 -55.02
C SER A 4 13.27 9.90 -54.58
N GLU A 5 12.03 9.48 -54.84
CA GLU A 5 10.95 9.74 -53.90
C GLU A 5 11.39 9.21 -52.52
N VAL A 6 11.33 10.05 -51.48
CA VAL A 6 11.29 9.54 -50.12
C VAL A 6 9.93 9.91 -49.57
N GLU A 7 9.05 8.93 -49.73
CA GLU A 7 7.76 8.83 -49.06
C GLU A 7 7.87 9.10 -47.55
N ASN A 8 6.89 9.87 -47.09
CA ASN A 8 6.05 9.57 -45.95
C ASN A 8 6.56 8.50 -44.94
N SER A 9 6.88 8.96 -43.73
CA SER A 9 6.51 8.19 -42.55
C SER A 9 5.87 9.12 -41.51
N GLU A 10 4.57 9.36 -41.68
CA GLU A 10 3.63 9.64 -40.61
C GLU A 10 4.00 8.83 -39.35
N SER A 11 4.70 9.43 -38.38
CA SER A 11 4.83 8.85 -37.04
C SER A 11 3.57 9.16 -36.23
N VAL A 12 2.41 8.82 -36.77
CA VAL A 12 1.16 8.78 -36.02
C VAL A 12 1.14 7.47 -35.24
N GLY A 13 1.31 7.58 -33.92
CA GLY A 13 0.59 6.65 -33.04
C GLY A 13 1.38 5.61 -32.26
N VAL A 14 2.45 5.99 -31.54
CA VAL A 14 2.71 5.36 -30.23
C VAL A 14 3.20 6.40 -29.21
N SER A 15 2.34 7.37 -28.86
CA SER A 15 2.68 8.37 -27.81
C SER A 15 2.93 7.72 -26.45
N ARG A 16 2.34 6.53 -26.21
CA ARG A 16 2.43 5.78 -24.96
C ARG A 16 3.53 4.72 -25.03
N PRO A 17 4.57 4.78 -24.17
CA PRO A 17 5.58 3.73 -24.08
C PRO A 17 4.97 2.34 -23.89
N THR A 18 5.56 1.34 -24.55
CA THR A 18 5.15 -0.06 -24.41
C THR A 18 5.48 -0.58 -23.01
N LEU A 19 4.83 -1.67 -22.57
CA LEU A 19 5.11 -2.25 -21.25
C LEU A 19 6.58 -2.65 -21.08
N ALA A 20 7.21 -3.16 -22.14
CA ALA A 20 8.63 -3.49 -22.16
C ALA A 20 9.51 -2.24 -21.95
N GLN A 21 9.19 -1.12 -22.61
CA GLN A 21 9.87 0.15 -22.38
C GLN A 21 9.67 0.68 -20.95
N VAL A 22 8.45 0.55 -20.40
CA VAL A 22 8.19 0.93 -19.00
C VAL A 22 9.03 0.09 -18.04
N ARG A 23 9.20 -1.22 -18.28
CA ARG A 23 10.08 -2.07 -17.46
C ARG A 23 11.53 -1.61 -17.53
N ALA A 24 12.06 -1.40 -18.73
CA ALA A 24 13.43 -0.94 -18.93
C ALA A 24 13.69 0.40 -18.22
N VAL A 25 12.74 1.35 -18.30
CA VAL A 25 12.83 2.63 -17.59
C VAL A 25 12.83 2.45 -16.07
N VAL A 26 11.97 1.59 -15.53
CA VAL A 26 11.89 1.35 -14.08
C VAL A 26 13.15 0.66 -13.57
N GLU A 27 13.67 -0.35 -14.27
CA GLU A 27 14.93 -1.01 -13.91
C GLU A 27 16.12 -0.05 -13.94
N PHE A 28 16.18 0.82 -14.94
CA PHE A 28 17.20 1.87 -15.01
C PHE A 28 17.09 2.85 -13.83
N MET A 29 15.87 3.23 -13.44
CA MET A 29 15.64 4.08 -12.27
C MET A 29 16.00 3.42 -10.94
N GLN A 30 15.88 2.08 -10.84
CA GLN A 30 16.35 1.33 -9.67
C GLN A 30 17.87 1.38 -9.52
N LYS A 31 18.60 1.35 -10.65
CA LYS A 31 20.06 1.47 -10.67
C LYS A 31 20.55 2.90 -10.42
N HIS A 32 19.69 3.90 -10.64
CA HIS A 32 20.00 5.32 -10.47
C HIS A 32 18.98 6.01 -9.55
N PRO A 33 18.97 5.72 -8.23
CA PRO A 33 18.00 6.30 -7.30
C PRO A 33 18.08 7.83 -7.20
N ASP A 34 19.26 8.40 -7.45
CA ASP A 34 19.51 9.85 -7.52
C ASP A 34 18.74 10.54 -8.66
N LEU A 35 18.47 9.79 -9.73
CA LEU A 35 17.68 10.22 -10.88
C LEU A 35 16.17 10.07 -10.61
N ALA A 36 15.82 9.00 -9.90
CA ALA A 36 14.44 8.66 -9.55
C ALA A 36 13.86 9.69 -8.56
N HIS A 37 14.65 10.23 -7.63
CA HIS A 37 14.17 11.13 -6.59
C HIS A 37 14.58 12.60 -6.81
N LYS A 38 13.59 13.50 -6.81
CA LYS A 38 13.83 14.96 -6.94
C LYS A 38 14.70 15.52 -5.79
N LYS A 39 14.63 14.92 -4.59
CA LYS A 39 15.37 15.36 -3.40
C LYS A 39 16.81 14.83 -3.31
N LEU A 40 17.10 13.66 -3.91
CA LEU A 40 18.47 13.12 -4.03
C LEU A 40 19.27 13.81 -5.15
N ARG A 41 18.64 14.69 -5.93
CA ARG A 41 19.32 15.51 -6.94
C ARG A 41 20.31 16.52 -6.35
N VAL A 42 20.23 16.78 -5.03
CA VAL A 42 21.14 17.68 -4.32
C VAL A 42 22.55 17.09 -4.35
N GLY A 43 23.42 17.67 -5.17
CA GLY A 43 24.82 17.24 -5.35
C GLY A 43 25.15 16.65 -6.72
N MET A 44 24.17 16.38 -7.59
CA MET A 44 24.42 15.84 -8.93
C MET A 44 24.70 16.95 -9.95
N GLY A 45 25.92 16.99 -10.50
CA GLY A 45 26.29 17.96 -11.53
C GLY A 45 25.44 17.84 -12.80
N ARG A 46 25.02 18.99 -13.38
CA ARG A 46 24.12 19.07 -14.56
C ARG A 46 24.59 18.20 -15.73
N GLY A 47 25.91 18.09 -15.94
CA GLY A 47 26.50 17.26 -16.98
C GLY A 47 26.29 15.75 -16.78
N LYS A 48 26.46 15.26 -15.54
CA LYS A 48 26.20 13.84 -15.19
C LYS A 48 24.71 13.52 -15.34
N PHE A 49 23.85 14.42 -14.88
CA PHE A 49 22.39 14.28 -15.04
C PHE A 49 21.99 14.13 -16.51
N LYS A 50 22.50 15.00 -17.39
CA LYS A 50 22.24 14.91 -18.82
C LYS A 50 22.73 13.59 -19.43
N LYS A 51 23.93 13.14 -19.06
CA LYS A 51 24.50 11.86 -19.55
C LYS A 51 23.63 10.66 -19.17
N ILE A 52 23.25 10.54 -17.91
CA ILE A 52 22.43 9.41 -17.43
C ILE A 52 21.05 9.40 -18.11
N TRP A 53 20.42 10.56 -18.33
CA TRP A 53 19.15 10.63 -19.07
C TRP A 53 19.29 10.33 -20.58
N MET A 54 20.43 10.66 -21.18
CA MET A 54 20.71 10.27 -22.57
C MET A 54 20.89 8.75 -22.70
N GLU A 55 21.56 8.13 -21.74
CA GLU A 55 21.72 6.68 -21.67
C GLU A 55 20.38 5.97 -21.46
N LEU A 56 19.54 6.47 -20.54
CA LEU A 56 18.18 5.97 -20.37
C LEU A 56 17.38 6.05 -21.68
N ALA A 57 17.45 7.18 -22.37
CA ALA A 57 16.73 7.37 -23.63
C ALA A 57 17.20 6.36 -24.70
N LYS A 58 18.51 6.10 -24.80
CA LYS A 58 19.06 5.10 -25.71
C LYS A 58 18.53 3.70 -25.38
N THR A 59 18.58 3.31 -24.11
CA THR A 59 18.11 2.00 -23.63
C THR A 59 16.60 1.83 -23.81
N ALA A 60 15.80 2.85 -23.53
CA ALA A 60 14.34 2.77 -23.68
C ALA A 60 13.92 2.77 -25.17
N ASN A 61 14.63 3.49 -26.03
CA ASN A 61 14.34 3.52 -27.46
C ASN A 61 14.79 2.22 -28.18
N SER A 62 15.79 1.50 -27.67
CA SER A 62 16.26 0.23 -28.27
C SER A 62 15.33 -0.96 -28.05
N VAL A 63 14.39 -0.88 -27.11
CA VAL A 63 13.43 -1.96 -26.78
C VAL A 63 12.29 -2.06 -27.81
N GLY A 64 12.18 -1.09 -28.73
CA GLY A 64 11.08 -1.01 -29.69
C GLY A 64 9.80 -0.40 -29.09
N GLY A 65 9.12 0.45 -29.85
CA GLY A 65 7.93 1.18 -29.41
C GLY A 65 8.08 2.70 -29.50
N ALA A 66 7.68 3.41 -28.45
CA ALA A 66 7.71 4.88 -28.45
C ALA A 66 9.15 5.39 -28.45
N VAL A 67 9.52 6.18 -29.46
CA VAL A 67 10.83 6.84 -29.51
C VAL A 67 10.68 8.25 -28.90
N LYS A 68 11.42 8.52 -27.84
CA LYS A 68 11.41 9.85 -27.19
C LYS A 68 12.84 10.36 -26.98
N SER A 69 12.98 11.69 -27.00
CA SER A 69 14.21 12.36 -26.60
C SER A 69 14.44 12.21 -25.09
N SER A 70 15.65 12.51 -24.61
CA SER A 70 15.97 12.52 -23.18
C SER A 70 15.01 13.42 -22.39
N GLN A 71 14.63 14.59 -22.93
CA GLN A 71 13.62 15.47 -22.32
C GLN A 71 12.22 14.85 -22.32
N GLY A 72 11.85 14.12 -23.38
CA GLY A 72 10.59 13.38 -23.43
C GLY A 72 10.49 12.29 -22.37
N TRP A 73 11.59 11.57 -22.11
CA TRP A 73 11.66 10.56 -21.06
C TRP A 73 11.68 11.17 -19.65
N ILE A 74 12.34 12.31 -19.45
CA ILE A 74 12.27 13.08 -18.20
C ILE A 74 10.82 13.44 -17.87
N LYS A 75 10.10 14.01 -18.85
CA LYS A 75 8.69 14.38 -18.70
C LYS A 75 7.82 13.16 -18.42
N TYR A 76 7.97 12.10 -19.23
CA TYR A 76 7.24 10.84 -19.04
C TYR A 76 7.41 10.28 -17.63
N TRP A 77 8.63 10.25 -17.10
CA TRP A 77 8.90 9.75 -15.76
C TRP A 77 8.23 10.60 -14.68
N ALA A 78 8.29 11.93 -14.80
CA ALA A 78 7.61 12.84 -13.87
C ALA A 78 6.08 12.62 -13.87
N ASP A 79 5.49 12.49 -15.05
CA ASP A 79 4.05 12.27 -15.23
C ASP A 79 3.64 10.88 -14.72
N LYS A 80 4.40 9.83 -15.06
CA LYS A 80 4.14 8.46 -14.61
C LYS A 80 4.20 8.35 -13.09
N ARG A 81 5.21 8.95 -12.45
CA ARG A 81 5.30 9.02 -10.98
C ARG A 81 4.10 9.71 -10.36
N ARG A 82 3.72 10.88 -10.87
CA ARG A 82 2.55 11.63 -10.40
C ARG A 82 1.28 10.78 -10.53
N SER A 83 1.06 10.16 -11.69
CA SER A 83 -0.08 9.30 -11.95
C SER A 83 -0.14 8.13 -10.96
N VAL A 84 0.98 7.47 -10.68
CA VAL A 84 1.05 6.35 -9.72
C VAL A 84 0.78 6.80 -8.29
N MET A 85 1.32 7.96 -7.86
CA MET A 85 1.03 8.51 -6.53
C MET A 85 -0.45 8.87 -6.37
N ILE A 86 -1.06 9.50 -7.39
CA ILE A 86 -2.49 9.82 -7.39
C ILE A 86 -3.33 8.55 -7.34
N LYS A 87 -2.99 7.54 -8.15
CA LYS A 87 -3.68 6.23 -8.18
C LYS A 87 -3.61 5.55 -6.81
N LYS A 88 -2.45 5.54 -6.16
CA LYS A 88 -2.29 4.99 -4.80
C LYS A 88 -3.22 5.71 -3.81
N ARG A 89 -3.20 7.04 -3.81
CA ARG A 89 -4.07 7.85 -2.94
C ARG A 89 -5.55 7.58 -3.21
N GLN A 90 -5.97 7.47 -4.47
CA GLN A 90 -7.35 7.17 -4.83
C GLN A 90 -7.80 5.76 -4.43
N ILE A 91 -6.89 4.78 -4.42
CA ILE A 91 -7.15 3.44 -3.88
C ILE A 91 -7.26 3.49 -2.35
N GLU A 92 -6.39 4.25 -1.68
CA GLU A 92 -6.44 4.44 -0.22
C GLU A 92 -7.72 5.17 0.24
N GLU A 93 -8.17 6.17 -0.53
CA GLU A 93 -9.43 6.91 -0.32
C GLU A 93 -10.68 6.11 -0.75
N GLY A 94 -10.53 4.87 -1.25
CA GLY A 94 -11.65 4.03 -1.70
C GLY A 94 -12.36 4.50 -2.98
N LYS A 95 -11.93 5.60 -3.59
CA LYS A 95 -12.51 6.18 -4.83
C LYS A 95 -12.23 5.34 -6.08
N LEU A 96 -11.17 4.54 -6.08
CA LEU A 96 -10.85 3.60 -7.14
C LEU A 96 -10.75 2.18 -6.59
N ARG A 97 -11.61 1.27 -7.08
CA ARG A 97 -11.44 -0.17 -6.86
C ARG A 97 -10.40 -0.70 -7.85
N GLY A 98 -9.18 -0.92 -7.39
CA GLY A 98 -8.10 -1.46 -8.20
C GLY A 98 -6.88 -1.84 -7.35
N ARG A 99 -6.01 -2.70 -7.90
CA ARG A 99 -4.72 -3.05 -7.29
C ARG A 99 -3.59 -2.25 -7.93
N ILE A 100 -2.63 -1.84 -7.11
CA ILE A 100 -1.35 -1.32 -7.58
C ILE A 100 -0.59 -2.48 -8.21
N THR A 101 -0.17 -2.32 -9.46
CA THR A 101 0.63 -3.36 -10.14
C THR A 101 2.03 -3.43 -9.54
N ILE A 102 2.71 -4.58 -9.66
CA ILE A 102 4.08 -4.77 -9.14
C ILE A 102 5.04 -3.67 -9.65
N MET A 103 4.87 -3.23 -10.90
CA MET A 103 5.68 -2.16 -11.49
C MET A 103 5.38 -0.78 -10.89
N GLU A 104 4.11 -0.50 -10.61
CA GLU A 104 3.70 0.73 -9.93
C GLU A 104 4.18 0.75 -8.47
N GLN A 105 4.18 -0.42 -7.80
CA GLN A 105 4.75 -0.59 -6.48
C GLN A 105 6.26 -0.26 -6.47
N LYS A 106 7.02 -0.81 -7.44
CA LYS A 106 8.45 -0.46 -7.60
C LYS A 106 8.68 1.04 -7.77
N ILE A 107 7.83 1.74 -8.51
CA ILE A 107 7.91 3.21 -8.69
C ILE A 107 7.63 3.95 -7.37
N LEU A 108 6.71 3.44 -6.54
CA LEU A 108 6.39 4.02 -5.23
C LEU A 108 7.50 3.80 -4.22
N ASP A 109 8.11 2.62 -4.20
CA ASP A 109 9.23 2.30 -3.31
C ASP A 109 10.45 3.18 -3.65
N LEU A 110 10.69 3.40 -4.96
CA LEU A 110 11.64 4.39 -5.48
C LEU A 110 11.24 5.85 -5.26
N CYS A 111 10.18 6.15 -4.50
CA CYS A 111 9.81 7.52 -4.14
C CYS A 111 9.73 7.72 -2.62
N ASN A 112 9.84 6.66 -1.82
CA ASN A 112 9.57 6.71 -0.38
C ASN A 112 10.87 6.96 0.41
N GLU A 113 10.93 8.09 1.11
CA GLU A 113 12.14 8.59 1.80
C GLU A 113 12.65 7.70 2.95
N LYS A 114 11.85 6.73 3.41
CA LYS A 114 12.15 5.96 4.63
C LYS A 114 13.28 4.94 4.50
N SER A 115 13.79 4.65 3.30
CA SER A 115 14.80 3.61 3.12
C SER A 115 16.25 4.09 3.23
N LEU A 116 16.54 5.40 3.22
CA LEU A 116 17.92 5.88 3.07
C LEU A 116 18.20 7.17 3.86
N SER A 117 18.40 7.08 5.19
CA SER A 117 19.28 8.02 5.90
C SER A 117 19.83 7.45 7.21
N PRO A 118 21.17 7.42 7.41
CA PRO A 118 21.78 7.40 8.74
C PRO A 118 21.71 8.83 9.33
N LYS A 119 21.12 8.96 10.52
CA LYS A 119 20.94 10.23 11.24
C LYS A 119 22.29 10.90 11.54
N LYS A 120 22.61 12.01 10.85
CA LYS A 120 23.60 12.99 11.34
C LYS A 120 22.94 13.82 12.45
N ARG A 121 23.45 13.69 13.68
CA ARG A 121 23.02 14.45 14.87
C ARG A 121 23.27 15.94 14.64
N GLY A 122 22.21 16.76 14.67
CA GLY A 122 22.32 18.22 14.78
C GLY A 122 22.42 18.61 16.25
N LYS A 123 23.44 19.38 16.62
CA LYS A 123 23.54 20.04 17.94
C LYS A 123 22.29 20.89 18.14
N VAL A 124 21.49 20.55 19.15
CA VAL A 124 20.41 21.42 19.64
C VAL A 124 21.02 22.36 20.67
N LYS A 125 20.67 23.64 20.51
CA LYS A 125 21.04 24.79 21.34
C LYS A 125 20.19 24.76 22.61
N GLU A 126 20.81 24.77 23.78
CA GLU A 126 20.10 24.87 25.07
C GLU A 126 19.59 26.30 25.28
N GLU A 127 18.31 26.42 25.66
CA GLU A 127 17.80 27.59 26.39
C GLU A 127 17.58 27.19 27.85
N PRO A 128 17.92 28.07 28.81
CA PRO A 128 17.70 27.82 30.23
C PRO A 128 16.25 28.13 30.60
N CYS A 129 15.50 27.11 31.03
CA CYS A 129 14.22 27.32 31.69
C CYS A 129 14.49 27.87 33.10
N ASN A 130 14.15 29.13 33.29
CA ASN A 130 14.20 29.85 34.56
C ASN A 130 12.92 29.55 35.37
N GLY A 131 13.08 29.26 36.66
CA GLY A 131 12.02 29.15 37.66
C GLY A 131 12.42 28.15 38.75
N GLY A 132 12.43 28.46 40.04
CA GLY A 132 12.11 29.68 40.77
C GLY A 132 12.31 29.35 42.26
N ASP A 133 12.89 30.31 42.97
CA ASP A 133 12.65 30.67 44.37
C ASP A 133 13.03 29.66 45.48
N GLY A 134 14.16 29.96 46.12
CA GLY A 134 14.55 29.48 47.44
C GLY A 134 15.36 30.56 48.16
N ASP A 135 14.67 31.36 48.96
CA ASP A 135 15.13 32.47 49.78
C ASP A 135 16.12 32.03 50.88
N SER A 136 17.31 32.65 50.96
CA SER A 136 18.08 32.74 52.22
C SER A 136 19.17 33.81 52.17
N LEU A 137 18.79 34.99 52.65
CA LEU A 137 19.54 35.98 53.44
C LEU A 137 21.08 36.07 53.27
N ASP A 138 21.47 37.14 52.59
CA ASP A 138 22.80 37.76 52.58
C ASP A 138 23.21 38.28 53.97
N GLY A 139 24.46 38.02 54.37
CA GLY A 139 25.03 38.58 55.59
C GLY A 139 26.28 37.89 56.15
N PHE A 140 27.44 38.49 55.84
CA PHE A 140 28.51 38.81 56.81
C PHE A 140 29.80 37.95 56.85
N LEU A 141 30.86 38.58 56.30
CA LEU A 141 32.29 38.59 56.69
C LEU A 141 33.21 37.36 56.48
N SER A 142 34.19 37.61 55.58
CA SER A 142 35.64 37.50 55.75
C SER A 142 36.23 36.28 56.47
N LYS A 143 37.22 35.63 55.81
CA LYS A 143 38.65 35.69 56.18
C LYS A 143 39.43 34.55 55.53
N ASP A 144 40.48 34.92 54.80
CA ASP A 144 41.58 34.04 54.40
C ASP A 144 42.17 33.34 55.63
N GLU A 145 42.41 32.03 55.56
CA GLU A 145 43.59 31.40 56.17
C GLU A 145 43.79 30.00 55.55
N GLU A 146 45.06 29.72 55.34
CA GLU A 146 45.66 28.59 54.66
C GLU A 146 45.76 27.35 55.57
N TYR A 147 46.16 26.23 54.96
CA TYR A 147 46.85 25.06 55.53
C TYR A 147 46.05 23.80 55.93
N GLY A 148 46.25 22.77 55.09
CA GLY A 148 46.38 21.37 55.47
C GLY A 148 45.08 20.57 55.63
N ASP A 149 44.84 19.61 54.74
CA ASP A 149 44.98 18.18 55.07
C ASP A 149 44.42 17.30 53.93
N ILE A 150 45.33 16.48 53.38
CA ILE A 150 45.20 15.11 52.88
C ILE A 150 43.84 14.65 52.24
N GLU A 151 43.95 14.26 50.96
CA GLU A 151 43.15 13.22 50.28
C GLU A 151 41.62 13.27 50.34
N HIS A 152 41.00 14.12 49.50
CA HIS A 152 39.63 13.84 49.03
C HIS A 152 39.37 14.35 47.61
N LYS A 153 40.17 13.87 46.63
CA LYS A 153 39.98 14.26 45.23
C LYS A 153 39.92 13.12 44.21
N HIS A 154 39.85 11.87 44.66
CA HIS A 154 39.99 10.70 43.76
C HIS A 154 38.98 9.56 44.00
N SER A 155 37.80 9.83 44.56
CA SER A 155 36.75 8.80 44.75
C SER A 155 35.37 9.14 44.16
N VAL A 156 35.19 10.32 43.56
CA VAL A 156 33.86 10.77 43.08
C VAL A 156 33.62 10.39 41.61
N THR A 157 34.66 10.17 40.80
CA THR A 157 34.47 9.92 39.36
C THR A 157 33.96 8.52 39.04
N GLU A 158 34.40 7.47 39.75
CA GLU A 158 34.04 6.09 39.41
C GLU A 158 32.58 5.77 39.74
N ASN A 159 32.04 6.36 40.83
CA ASN A 159 30.63 6.21 41.17
C ASN A 159 29.75 6.98 40.18
N ASP A 160 30.13 8.20 39.82
CA ASP A 160 29.41 9.03 38.86
C ASP A 160 29.47 8.44 37.43
N GLU A 161 30.58 7.84 37.02
CA GLU A 161 30.72 7.11 35.76
C GLU A 161 29.82 5.87 35.72
N ARG A 162 29.71 5.13 36.83
CA ARG A 162 28.74 4.03 36.96
C ARG A 162 27.31 4.55 36.85
N HIS A 163 26.97 5.67 37.49
CA HIS A 163 25.65 6.28 37.39
C HIS A 163 25.35 6.79 35.97
N LEU A 164 26.30 7.45 35.30
CA LEU A 164 26.16 7.89 33.91
C LEU A 164 25.96 6.71 32.96
N ASN A 165 26.70 5.61 33.14
CA ASN A 165 26.53 4.39 32.35
C ASN A 165 25.16 3.71 32.59
N ILE A 166 24.63 3.77 33.82
CA ILE A 166 23.29 3.27 34.13
C ILE A 166 22.22 4.14 33.47
N ILE A 167 22.37 5.47 33.53
CA ILE A 167 21.45 6.43 32.89
C ILE A 167 21.45 6.24 31.37
N ASP A 168 22.62 6.06 30.74
CA ASP A 168 22.72 5.84 29.29
C ASP A 168 22.03 4.53 28.86
N LYS A 169 22.25 3.44 29.61
CA LYS A 169 21.52 2.17 29.38
C LYS A 169 20.02 2.32 29.57
N LEU A 170 19.57 3.09 30.56
CA LEU A 170 18.14 3.32 30.78
C LEU A 170 17.52 4.10 29.62
N VAL A 171 18.22 5.12 29.10
CA VAL A 171 17.80 5.86 27.90
C VAL A 171 17.78 4.96 26.67
N GLU A 172 18.74 4.06 26.51
CA GLU A 172 18.76 3.08 25.42
C GLU A 172 17.55 2.13 25.48
N VAL A 173 17.27 1.55 26.65
CA VAL A 173 16.11 0.68 26.87
C VAL A 173 14.79 1.44 26.62
N MET A 174 14.67 2.68 27.10
CA MET A 174 13.49 3.52 26.83
C MET A 174 13.32 3.81 25.34
N ASN A 175 14.40 4.09 24.61
CA ASN A 175 14.34 4.30 23.17
C ASN A 175 13.91 3.02 22.43
N GLN A 176 14.40 1.86 22.86
CA GLN A 176 14.01 0.56 22.30
C GLN A 176 12.54 0.25 22.60
N GLN A 177 12.07 0.49 23.83
CA GLN A 177 10.68 0.34 24.22
C GLN A 177 9.77 1.29 23.45
N ALA A 178 10.16 2.56 23.26
CA ALA A 178 9.42 3.53 22.46
C ALA A 178 9.32 3.11 20.98
N ALA A 179 10.39 2.54 20.42
CA ALA A 179 10.38 2.01 19.06
C ALA A 179 9.44 0.80 18.93
N ALA A 180 9.50 -0.14 19.87
CA ALA A 180 8.60 -1.30 19.91
C ALA A 180 7.13 -0.88 20.04
N MET A 181 6.83 0.08 20.92
CA MET A 181 5.49 0.61 21.11
C MET A 181 4.95 1.31 19.85
N ASN A 182 5.79 2.07 19.14
CA ASN A 182 5.42 2.68 17.86
C ASN A 182 5.13 1.64 16.77
N GLN A 183 5.91 0.56 16.71
CA GLN A 183 5.64 -0.55 15.79
C GLN A 183 4.33 -1.26 16.12
N LEU A 184 4.05 -1.51 17.40
CA LEU A 184 2.78 -2.07 17.86
C LEU A 184 1.60 -1.17 17.49
N ALA A 185 1.70 0.14 17.72
CA ALA A 185 0.67 1.10 17.35
C ALA A 185 0.40 1.11 15.83
N HIS A 186 1.45 1.11 15.01
CA HIS A 186 1.31 1.04 13.55
C HIS A 186 0.69 -0.29 13.09
N THR A 187 1.10 -1.41 13.70
CA THR A 187 0.57 -2.75 13.40
C THR A 187 -0.91 -2.83 13.77
N SER A 188 -1.28 -2.32 14.94
CA SER A 188 -2.68 -2.23 15.39
C SER A 188 -3.53 -1.40 14.43
N LEU A 189 -3.05 -0.23 14.01
CA LEU A 189 -3.75 0.61 13.03
C LEU A 189 -3.91 -0.08 11.67
N CYS A 190 -2.85 -0.76 11.19
CA CYS A 190 -2.91 -1.51 9.94
C CYS A 190 -3.90 -2.68 10.03
N ASN A 191 -3.92 -3.38 11.17
CA ASN A 191 -4.85 -4.48 11.43
C ASN A 191 -6.30 -3.98 11.50
N SER A 192 -6.55 -2.87 12.19
CA SER A 192 -7.88 -2.24 12.26
C SER A 192 -8.43 -1.91 10.87
N LYS A 193 -7.61 -1.32 9.99
CA LYS A 193 -7.98 -1.05 8.59
C LYS A 193 -8.24 -2.31 7.77
N ALA A 194 -7.51 -3.38 8.04
CA ALA A 194 -7.76 -4.67 7.37
C ALA A 194 -9.10 -5.26 7.82
N LEU A 195 -9.38 -5.24 9.13
CA LEU A 195 -10.64 -5.71 9.71
C LEU A 195 -11.84 -4.90 9.21
N GLU A 196 -11.70 -3.58 9.05
CA GLU A 196 -12.74 -2.73 8.47
C GLU A 196 -13.14 -3.18 7.07
N ARG A 197 -12.15 -3.47 6.20
CA ARG A 197 -12.42 -3.98 4.84
C ARG A 197 -13.09 -5.35 4.84
N VAL A 198 -12.71 -6.21 5.79
CA VAL A 198 -13.35 -7.53 5.96
C VAL A 198 -14.82 -7.36 6.38
N ALA A 199 -15.10 -6.43 7.29
CA ALA A 199 -16.46 -6.13 7.71
C ALA A 199 -17.31 -5.57 6.55
N GLU A 200 -16.78 -4.65 5.75
CA GLU A 200 -17.48 -4.12 4.55
C GLU A 200 -17.79 -5.25 3.55
N ALA A 201 -16.81 -6.11 3.26
CA ALA A 201 -17.01 -7.24 2.36
C ALA A 201 -18.05 -8.24 2.89
N SER A 202 -18.02 -8.54 4.19
CA SER A 202 -18.98 -9.41 4.86
C SER A 202 -20.41 -8.84 4.78
N HIS A 203 -20.56 -7.53 4.96
CA HIS A 203 -21.87 -6.88 4.82
C HIS A 203 -22.43 -7.01 3.39
N ILE A 204 -21.60 -6.81 2.36
CA ILE A 204 -22.01 -6.99 0.97
C ILE A 204 -22.41 -8.45 0.70
N GLN A 205 -21.67 -9.41 1.26
CA GLN A 205 -21.99 -10.83 1.15
C GLN A 205 -23.34 -11.15 1.81
N ALA A 206 -23.63 -10.60 2.98
CA ALA A 206 -24.93 -10.79 3.65
C ALA A 206 -26.10 -10.29 2.78
N LEU A 207 -25.96 -9.13 2.14
CA LEU A 207 -26.97 -8.61 1.21
C LEU A 207 -27.15 -9.50 -0.04
N ALA A 208 -26.07 -10.09 -0.54
CA ALA A 208 -26.15 -11.03 -1.66
C ALA A 208 -26.90 -12.32 -1.26
N VAL A 209 -26.65 -12.83 -0.05
CA VAL A 209 -27.36 -13.99 0.51
C VAL A 209 -28.86 -13.68 0.69
N ASP A 210 -29.21 -12.49 1.18
CA ASP A 210 -30.61 -12.07 1.33
C ASP A 210 -31.34 -12.02 -0.01
N ARG A 211 -30.68 -11.50 -1.07
CA ARG A 211 -31.22 -11.56 -2.44
C ARG A 211 -31.46 -13.00 -2.90
N LEU A 212 -30.52 -13.92 -2.62
CA LEU A 212 -30.71 -15.33 -2.95
C LEU A 212 -31.90 -15.93 -2.20
N ALA A 213 -32.07 -15.63 -0.91
CA ALA A 213 -33.22 -16.08 -0.13
C ALA A 213 -34.54 -15.63 -0.77
N ASN A 214 -34.65 -14.36 -1.16
CA ASN A 214 -35.84 -13.83 -1.86
C ASN A 214 -36.10 -14.54 -3.19
N THR A 215 -35.06 -14.89 -3.95
CA THR A 215 -35.23 -15.68 -5.18
C THR A 215 -35.73 -17.10 -4.89
N PHE A 216 -35.24 -17.74 -3.82
CA PHE A 216 -35.71 -19.06 -3.43
C PHE A 216 -37.16 -19.06 -2.95
N GLU A 217 -37.60 -18.02 -2.25
CA GLU A 217 -39.02 -17.85 -1.89
C GLU A 217 -39.90 -17.73 -3.13
N THR A 218 -39.49 -16.93 -4.12
CA THR A 218 -40.22 -16.77 -5.38
C THR A 218 -40.31 -18.09 -6.16
N ILE A 219 -39.19 -18.82 -6.26
CA ILE A 219 -39.17 -20.14 -6.91
C ILE A 219 -40.08 -21.11 -6.16
N SER A 220 -40.04 -21.11 -4.82
CA SER A 220 -40.87 -21.99 -3.99
C SER A 220 -42.36 -21.73 -4.20
N ALA A 221 -42.77 -20.46 -4.27
CA ALA A 221 -44.14 -20.08 -4.60
C ALA A 221 -44.56 -20.59 -5.98
N SER A 222 -43.74 -20.36 -7.01
CA SER A 222 -44.02 -20.83 -8.38
C SER A 222 -44.11 -22.36 -8.48
N VAL A 223 -43.23 -23.09 -7.80
CA VAL A 223 -43.29 -24.56 -7.74
C VAL A 223 -44.60 -25.03 -7.09
N GLN A 224 -45.04 -24.35 -6.04
CA GLN A 224 -46.32 -24.67 -5.39
C GLN A 224 -47.52 -24.41 -6.33
N ASP A 225 -47.48 -23.33 -7.10
CA ASP A 225 -48.52 -23.04 -8.11
C ASP A 225 -48.57 -24.10 -9.21
N VAL A 226 -47.41 -24.52 -9.74
CA VAL A 226 -47.31 -25.60 -10.72
C VAL A 226 -47.85 -26.91 -10.14
N ARG A 227 -47.49 -27.25 -8.90
CA ARG A 227 -48.01 -28.44 -8.20
C ARG A 227 -49.53 -28.39 -8.10
N ASN A 228 -50.08 -27.26 -7.67
CA ASN A 228 -51.53 -27.08 -7.54
C ASN A 228 -52.24 -27.20 -8.91
N ALA A 229 -51.66 -26.65 -9.97
CA ALA A 229 -52.19 -26.76 -11.33
C ALA A 229 -52.20 -28.22 -11.82
N VAL A 230 -51.11 -28.97 -11.61
CA VAL A 230 -51.02 -30.39 -11.98
C VAL A 230 -52.07 -31.23 -11.24
N ILE A 231 -52.25 -30.99 -9.94
CA ILE A 231 -53.32 -31.65 -9.15
C ILE A 231 -54.70 -31.30 -9.71
N GLY A 232 -54.94 -30.05 -10.08
CA GLY A 232 -56.20 -29.62 -10.69
C GLY A 232 -56.48 -30.27 -12.06
N ILE A 233 -55.44 -30.43 -12.88
CA ILE A 233 -55.53 -31.15 -14.16
C ILE A 233 -55.85 -32.63 -13.90
N ASP A 234 -55.13 -33.31 -13.02
CA ASP A 234 -55.38 -34.72 -12.67
C ASP A 234 -56.81 -34.94 -12.16
N TYR A 235 -57.29 -34.05 -11.28
CA TYR A 235 -58.67 -34.08 -10.79
C TYR A 235 -59.69 -33.93 -11.93
N THR A 236 -59.48 -32.96 -12.84
CA THR A 236 -60.34 -32.74 -14.00
C THR A 236 -60.34 -33.95 -14.94
N VAL A 237 -59.17 -34.52 -15.23
CA VAL A 237 -59.01 -35.71 -16.09
C VAL A 237 -59.76 -36.90 -15.49
N LYS A 238 -59.60 -37.17 -14.19
CA LYS A 238 -60.31 -38.27 -13.51
C LYS A 238 -61.83 -38.07 -13.50
N ARG A 239 -62.30 -36.82 -13.43
CA ARG A 239 -63.73 -36.49 -13.47
C ARG A 239 -64.34 -36.64 -14.86
N CYS A 240 -63.62 -36.22 -15.91
CA CYS A 240 -64.08 -36.30 -17.29
C CYS A 240 -63.93 -37.71 -17.89
N TYR A 241 -62.94 -38.46 -17.41
CA TYR A 241 -62.65 -39.83 -17.81
C TYR A 241 -62.60 -40.72 -16.56
N PRO A 242 -63.76 -41.00 -15.95
CA PRO A 242 -63.81 -41.99 -14.89
C PRO A 242 -63.27 -43.29 -15.46
N VAL A 243 -62.18 -43.79 -14.87
CA VAL A 243 -61.63 -45.10 -15.22
C VAL A 243 -62.77 -46.10 -15.03
N MET A 244 -63.35 -46.58 -16.13
CA MET A 244 -64.14 -47.79 -16.10
C MET A 244 -63.18 -48.89 -15.72
N THR A 245 -63.21 -49.29 -14.45
CA THR A 245 -62.71 -50.57 -14.00
C THR A 245 -63.49 -51.63 -14.75
N SER A 246 -63.05 -51.92 -15.99
CA SER A 246 -63.42 -53.15 -16.66
C SER A 246 -62.91 -54.28 -15.78
N GLN A 247 -63.82 -54.87 -15.01
CA GLN A 247 -63.70 -56.24 -14.56
C GLN A 247 -63.27 -57.04 -15.79
N ARG A 248 -61.99 -57.44 -15.84
CA ARG A 248 -61.56 -58.53 -16.70
C ARG A 248 -62.29 -59.76 -16.21
N THR A 249 -63.47 -60.01 -16.76
CA THR A 249 -64.05 -61.35 -16.78
C THR A 249 -63.09 -62.21 -17.59
N ASN A 250 -62.22 -62.94 -16.88
CA ASN A 250 -61.45 -64.02 -17.47
C ASN A 250 -62.44 -65.11 -17.91
N ALA A 251 -63.01 -64.95 -19.10
CA ALA A 251 -63.66 -66.04 -19.80
C ALA A 251 -62.55 -66.95 -20.32
N ASN A 252 -62.14 -67.92 -19.50
CA ASN A 252 -61.40 -69.09 -19.96
C ASN A 252 -62.31 -69.83 -20.95
N ILE A 253 -61.98 -69.69 -22.24
CA ILE A 253 -62.62 -70.44 -23.32
C ILE A 253 -62.06 -71.87 -23.25
N ILE A 254 -62.87 -72.77 -22.71
CA ILE A 254 -62.75 -74.21 -22.90
C ILE A 254 -63.14 -74.51 -24.34
N PHE A 255 -62.23 -75.02 -25.18
CA PHE A 255 -62.57 -75.85 -26.34
C PHE A 255 -61.36 -76.64 -26.83
N GLY A 256 -61.56 -77.96 -27.00
CA GLY A 256 -60.82 -78.83 -27.92
C GLY A 256 -59.74 -79.68 -27.29
#